data_AF-A0AAJ7UGI0-F1
#
_entry.id   AF-A0AAJ7UGI0-F1
#
_cell.length_a   1.000
_cell.length_b   1.000
_cell.length_c   1.000
_cell.angle_alpha   90.00
_cell.angle_beta   90.00
_cell.angle_gamma   90.00
#
_symmetry.space_group_name_H-M   'P 1'
#
loop_
_entity.id
_entity.type
_entity.pdbx_description
1 polymer ?
#
loop_
_entity_poly.entity_id
_entity_poly.type
_entity_poly.pdbx_seq_one_letter_code
_entity_poly.pdbx_strand_id
1 'polypeptide(L)'
;MEESTHAFVGSLLSTALRHRNVWCVKSQELIKTAIFHQQHHHHQHHQQHQHQQPTLAWTNAEGWRPLDPGVATWLLDPTLTAPSAGDILQLHLGPLTLAVKCSLKVNRVPVVLSLLPSLGRNLRQKLQRQGLWKVFRDIEMRLTPVLAAMELHEFRMDVPLLQKNSHQLALKLKQLEERAHLEAGERFLLSSSLQLREVLFSKLRLHECSSSSSNRVQLQRTAITQQHSTSEAVLMELQDLHPLPRTVLQYRQVHKMKSTYLDGLLNFVRNGRLTTSWEQTAAVSGRLACKKPNMQAIPKQPFVISDLSDPFIIGKVTDQITMLARAPFKSADGFSFLSADFSQVELRLLAHLSGDAELLRLLSEPGPDVFLTLTAQWLGKEVDEVTEEEREMGKRTVYSIIYGVGKERLSKTLGASPRHSRSLISAFLRRHPAITAFTQRAVTHCQRHGFVMSVMGRKRWLPNISSPDFRLRSNAQRQACNFMVQGSAADICKMSMIRIFTELGQRPSLRAKLVAQLHDELLFEVKDDQVEVLRDLVKSNMESLQHLDSFGLHLKVPLKVSISCGKSWGHLTAVTSTPPPPLVAADDAQTQRSRSTTTTTTPRSC
;
A
#
# COMPACT_ATOMS: atom_id res chain seq x y z
N MET A 1 -28.00 12.43 -32.26
CA MET A 1 -27.97 11.10 -31.61
C MET A 1 -27.01 11.04 -30.42
N GLU A 2 -25.91 11.80 -30.39
CA GLU A 2 -25.04 11.89 -29.20
C GLU A 2 -25.67 12.70 -28.05
N GLU A 3 -26.37 13.81 -28.34
CA GLU A 3 -27.05 14.63 -27.31
C GLU A 3 -28.18 13.89 -26.58
N SER A 4 -28.97 13.08 -27.29
CA SER A 4 -30.03 12.27 -26.69
C SER A 4 -29.49 11.15 -25.81
N THR A 5 -28.29 10.64 -26.11
CA THR A 5 -27.60 9.63 -25.31
C THR A 5 -27.01 10.25 -24.04
N HIS A 6 -26.46 11.47 -24.13
CA HIS A 6 -26.00 12.23 -22.98
C HIS A 6 -27.13 12.65 -22.03
N ALA A 7 -28.28 13.07 -22.55
CA ALA A 7 -29.46 13.40 -21.74
C ALA A 7 -30.05 12.17 -21.03
N PHE A 8 -30.10 11.02 -21.72
CA PHE A 8 -30.58 9.77 -21.14
C PHE A 8 -29.64 9.23 -20.05
N VAL A 9 -28.33 9.25 -20.30
CA VAL A 9 -27.30 8.88 -19.32
C VAL A 9 -27.33 9.85 -18.13
N GLY A 10 -27.50 11.16 -18.36
CA GLY A 10 -27.67 12.17 -17.32
C GLY A 10 -28.92 11.98 -16.45
N SER A 11 -30.05 11.59 -17.04
CA SER A 11 -31.30 11.28 -16.32
C SER A 11 -31.19 9.99 -15.49
N LEU A 12 -30.55 8.94 -16.05
CA LEU A 12 -30.26 7.69 -15.33
C LEU A 12 -29.24 7.90 -14.20
N LEU A 13 -28.21 8.71 -14.43
CA LEU A 13 -27.26 9.18 -13.40
C LEU A 13 -28.00 9.93 -12.29
N SER A 14 -28.81 10.94 -12.62
CA SER A 14 -29.62 11.69 -11.66
C SER A 14 -30.51 10.79 -10.81
N THR A 15 -31.16 9.79 -11.41
CA THR A 15 -32.09 8.88 -10.72
C THR A 15 -31.34 7.84 -9.88
N ALA A 16 -30.26 7.25 -10.41
CA ALA A 16 -29.42 6.29 -9.69
C ALA A 16 -28.67 6.92 -8.51
N LEU A 17 -28.31 8.20 -8.61
CA LEU A 17 -27.60 8.94 -7.55
C LEU A 17 -28.55 9.50 -6.49
N ARG A 18 -29.84 9.73 -6.80
CA ARG A 18 -30.88 10.09 -5.80
C ARG A 18 -31.23 8.92 -4.89
N HIS A 19 -31.14 7.68 -5.37
CA HIS A 19 -31.43 6.48 -4.58
C HIS A 19 -30.15 5.84 -4.04
N ARG A 20 -29.94 5.93 -2.72
CA ARG A 20 -28.71 5.47 -2.02
C ARG A 20 -28.41 3.95 -2.09
N ASN A 21 -29.14 3.13 -2.85
CA ASN A 21 -28.97 1.65 -2.83
C ASN A 21 -29.26 0.98 -4.20
N VAL A 22 -28.94 1.66 -5.31
CA VAL A 22 -29.19 1.12 -6.66
C VAL A 22 -28.02 0.25 -7.12
N TRP A 23 -28.32 -0.91 -7.71
CA TRP A 23 -27.29 -1.75 -8.33
C TRP A 23 -26.82 -1.16 -9.65
N CYS A 24 -25.50 -1.03 -9.84
CA CYS A 24 -24.89 -0.48 -11.04
C CYS A 24 -23.57 -1.16 -11.36
N VAL A 25 -23.29 -1.37 -12.66
CA VAL A 25 -22.01 -1.92 -13.14
C VAL A 25 -21.00 -0.79 -13.33
N LYS A 26 -19.74 -1.00 -12.94
CA LYS A 26 -18.69 0.02 -12.98
C LYS A 26 -19.05 1.26 -12.16
N SER A 27 -19.50 1.02 -10.94
CA SER A 27 -19.91 2.06 -9.99
C SER A 27 -18.91 3.21 -9.84
N GLN A 28 -17.60 2.91 -9.82
CA GLN A 28 -16.53 3.92 -9.74
C GLN A 28 -16.51 4.85 -10.97
N GLU A 29 -16.65 4.31 -12.19
CA GLU A 29 -16.72 5.12 -13.42
C GLU A 29 -17.96 6.01 -13.43
N LEU A 30 -19.12 5.47 -13.01
CA LEU A 30 -20.35 6.23 -12.90
C LEU A 30 -20.18 7.44 -11.98
N ILE A 31 -19.58 7.23 -10.81
CA ILE A 31 -19.30 8.31 -9.84
C ILE A 31 -18.36 9.35 -10.45
N LYS A 32 -17.30 8.93 -11.14
CA LYS A 32 -16.38 9.86 -11.80
C LYS A 32 -17.08 10.73 -12.85
N THR A 33 -17.87 10.11 -13.72
CA THR A 33 -18.65 10.83 -14.74
C THR A 33 -19.62 11.83 -14.09
N ALA A 34 -20.27 11.44 -12.99
CA ALA A 34 -21.18 12.32 -12.26
C ALA A 34 -20.45 13.53 -11.63
N ILE A 35 -19.31 13.30 -10.97
CA ILE A 35 -18.48 14.37 -10.39
C ILE A 35 -18.01 15.32 -11.50
N PHE A 36 -17.53 14.78 -12.61
CA PHE A 36 -17.06 15.56 -13.76
C PHE A 36 -18.16 16.45 -14.34
N HIS A 37 -19.37 15.93 -14.56
CA HIS A 37 -20.50 16.72 -15.05
C HIS A 37 -20.91 17.85 -14.09
N GLN A 38 -20.91 17.59 -12.77
CA GLN A 38 -21.20 18.62 -11.77
C GLN A 38 -20.18 19.76 -11.79
N GLN A 39 -18.89 19.43 -11.95
CA GLN A 39 -17.82 20.44 -12.04
C GLN A 39 -17.97 21.30 -13.31
N HIS A 40 -18.29 20.70 -14.46
CA HIS A 40 -18.44 21.42 -15.73
C HIS A 40 -19.69 22.32 -15.78
N HIS A 41 -20.84 21.87 -15.27
CA HIS A 41 -22.06 22.70 -15.25
C HIS A 41 -21.91 23.94 -14.36
N HIS A 42 -21.17 23.86 -13.25
CA HIS A 42 -20.92 25.03 -12.40
C HIS A 42 -19.90 26.01 -13.00
N HIS A 43 -18.95 25.54 -13.79
CA HIS A 43 -18.01 26.42 -14.49
C HIS A 43 -18.70 27.32 -15.53
N GLN A 44 -19.74 26.82 -16.21
CA GLN A 44 -20.53 27.61 -17.17
C GLN A 44 -21.41 28.67 -16.50
N HIS A 45 -21.93 28.42 -15.29
CA HIS A 45 -22.74 29.40 -14.55
C HIS A 45 -21.92 30.47 -13.81
N HIS A 46 -20.66 30.18 -13.43
CA HIS A 46 -19.82 31.12 -12.68
C HIS A 46 -19.11 32.19 -13.53
N GLN A 47 -19.18 32.14 -14.86
CA GLN A 47 -18.70 33.24 -15.71
C GLN A 47 -19.52 34.54 -15.55
N GLN A 48 -20.62 34.53 -14.79
CA GLN A 48 -21.43 35.72 -14.51
C GLN A 48 -21.25 36.34 -13.10
N HIS A 49 -20.53 35.69 -12.17
CA HIS A 49 -20.25 36.26 -10.84
C HIS A 49 -18.85 35.89 -10.34
N GLN A 50 -17.92 36.85 -10.41
CA GLN A 50 -16.59 36.77 -9.81
C GLN A 50 -16.71 36.97 -8.29
N HIS A 51 -16.47 35.93 -7.47
CA HIS A 51 -15.80 36.00 -6.14
C HIS A 51 -15.90 34.72 -5.28
N GLN A 52 -16.32 33.57 -5.82
CA GLN A 52 -16.22 32.30 -5.08
C GLN A 52 -15.60 31.22 -5.96
N GLN A 53 -14.38 30.80 -5.65
CA GLN A 53 -13.86 29.53 -6.18
C GLN A 53 -14.69 28.39 -5.57
N PRO A 54 -15.26 27.47 -6.38
CA PRO A 54 -16.25 26.53 -5.89
C PRO A 54 -15.62 25.48 -4.95
N THR A 55 -16.12 25.43 -3.72
CA THR A 55 -15.75 24.49 -2.65
C THR A 55 -16.53 23.16 -2.73
N LEU A 56 -16.96 22.73 -3.92
CA LEU A 56 -17.85 21.57 -4.12
C LEU A 56 -17.35 20.71 -5.28
N ALA A 57 -16.63 19.61 -4.98
CA ALA A 57 -15.92 18.82 -6.01
C ALA A 57 -15.82 17.29 -5.76
N TRP A 58 -16.14 16.79 -4.57
CA TRP A 58 -16.15 15.34 -4.24
C TRP A 58 -16.94 15.06 -2.96
N THR A 59 -17.08 16.05 -2.08
CA THR A 59 -17.88 16.01 -0.84
C THR A 59 -19.34 15.60 -1.09
N ASN A 60 -19.92 15.96 -2.24
CA ASN A 60 -21.25 15.51 -2.66
C ASN A 60 -21.34 14.00 -2.94
N ALA A 61 -20.22 13.35 -3.32
CA ALA A 61 -20.18 11.92 -3.57
C ALA A 61 -20.16 11.09 -2.27
N GLU A 62 -19.96 11.72 -1.10
CA GLU A 62 -20.02 11.06 0.20
C GLU A 62 -21.40 10.42 0.45
N GLY A 63 -22.48 10.94 -0.12
CA GLY A 63 -23.81 10.35 0.00
C GLY A 63 -24.07 9.14 -0.91
N TRP A 64 -23.20 8.90 -1.90
CA TRP A 64 -23.45 7.93 -2.96
C TRP A 64 -23.00 6.53 -2.56
N ARG A 65 -23.90 5.56 -2.71
CA ARG A 65 -23.67 4.15 -2.35
C ARG A 65 -24.24 3.21 -3.43
N PRO A 66 -23.77 3.32 -4.70
CA PRO A 66 -24.15 2.33 -5.71
C PRO A 66 -23.68 0.94 -5.28
N LEU A 67 -24.51 -0.08 -5.53
CA LEU A 67 -24.18 -1.47 -5.25
C LEU A 67 -23.58 -2.11 -6.50
N ASP A 68 -22.32 -2.52 -6.43
CA ASP A 68 -21.61 -3.05 -7.59
C ASP A 68 -21.65 -4.59 -7.64
N PRO A 69 -22.25 -5.19 -8.70
CA PRO A 69 -22.32 -6.64 -8.81
C PRO A 69 -20.94 -7.26 -9.04
N GLY A 70 -19.99 -6.57 -9.68
CA GLY A 70 -18.62 -7.07 -9.86
C GLY A 70 -17.88 -7.18 -8.52
N VAL A 71 -18.05 -6.19 -7.64
CA VAL A 71 -17.48 -6.23 -6.29
C VAL A 71 -18.15 -7.29 -5.42
N ALA A 72 -19.48 -7.47 -5.54
CA ALA A 72 -20.21 -8.52 -4.83
C ALA A 72 -19.73 -9.92 -5.27
N THR A 73 -19.58 -10.15 -6.57
CA THR A 73 -19.06 -11.40 -7.14
C THR A 73 -17.63 -11.67 -6.67
N TRP A 74 -16.76 -10.67 -6.72
CA TRP A 74 -15.39 -10.79 -6.20
C TRP A 74 -15.36 -11.10 -4.70
N LEU A 75 -16.26 -10.52 -3.90
CA LEU A 75 -16.28 -10.81 -2.46
C LEU A 75 -16.72 -12.24 -2.16
N LEU A 76 -17.62 -12.80 -2.99
CA LEU A 76 -18.03 -14.21 -2.91
C LEU A 76 -16.89 -15.15 -3.33
N ASP A 77 -16.16 -14.81 -4.39
CA ASP A 77 -14.98 -15.54 -4.83
C ASP A 77 -13.87 -14.58 -5.34
N PRO A 78 -12.88 -14.28 -4.49
CA PRO A 78 -11.83 -13.34 -4.84
C PRO A 78 -10.76 -13.96 -5.75
N THR A 79 -10.87 -15.25 -6.12
CA THR A 79 -9.98 -15.89 -7.11
C THR A 79 -10.38 -15.60 -8.56
N LEU A 80 -11.60 -15.13 -8.78
CA LEU A 80 -12.11 -14.84 -10.12
C LEU A 80 -11.36 -13.66 -10.74
N THR A 81 -10.83 -13.88 -11.94
CA THR A 81 -10.15 -12.85 -12.72
C THR A 81 -11.18 -11.93 -13.36
N ALA A 82 -11.38 -10.73 -12.79
CA ALA A 82 -12.17 -9.61 -13.35
C ALA A 82 -13.31 -10.00 -14.32
N PRO A 83 -14.36 -10.71 -13.85
CA PRO A 83 -15.39 -11.26 -14.72
C PRO A 83 -16.15 -10.16 -15.45
N SER A 84 -16.51 -10.40 -16.72
CA SER A 84 -17.32 -9.47 -17.48
C SER A 84 -18.76 -9.41 -16.94
N ALA A 85 -19.53 -8.39 -17.32
CA ALA A 85 -20.94 -8.31 -16.94
C ALA A 85 -21.75 -9.54 -17.41
N GLY A 86 -21.40 -10.11 -18.56
CA GLY A 86 -22.01 -11.34 -19.07
C GLY A 86 -21.68 -12.55 -18.20
N ASP A 87 -20.42 -12.68 -17.78
CA ASP A 87 -19.96 -13.77 -16.90
C ASP A 87 -20.66 -13.71 -15.54
N ILE A 88 -20.79 -12.51 -14.96
CA ILE A 88 -21.50 -12.26 -13.69
C ILE A 88 -22.97 -12.68 -13.81
N LEU A 89 -23.64 -12.29 -14.89
CA LEU A 89 -25.04 -12.65 -15.13
C LEU A 89 -25.19 -14.17 -15.25
N GLN A 90 -24.34 -14.83 -16.03
CA GLN A 90 -24.37 -16.29 -16.18
C GLN A 90 -24.09 -17.01 -14.85
N LEU A 91 -23.11 -16.54 -14.08
CA LEU A 91 -22.70 -17.15 -12.81
C LEU A 91 -23.78 -17.05 -11.74
N HIS A 92 -24.63 -16.02 -11.77
CA HIS A 92 -25.56 -15.74 -10.69
C HIS A 92 -27.04 -15.89 -11.04
N LEU A 93 -27.42 -15.77 -12.32
CA LEU A 93 -28.78 -15.98 -12.80
C LEU A 93 -28.96 -17.29 -13.59
N GLY A 94 -27.87 -17.99 -13.94
CA GLY A 94 -27.92 -19.24 -14.70
C GLY A 94 -27.80 -19.04 -16.22
N PRO A 95 -28.11 -20.07 -17.04
CA PRO A 95 -27.94 -20.00 -18.49
C PRO A 95 -28.84 -18.91 -19.10
N LEU A 96 -28.18 -17.90 -19.68
CA LEU A 96 -28.85 -16.79 -20.36
C LEU A 96 -29.43 -17.26 -21.70
N THR A 97 -30.61 -16.76 -22.06
CA THR A 97 -31.23 -17.01 -23.36
C THR A 97 -30.35 -16.47 -24.50
N LEU A 98 -30.48 -17.06 -25.70
CA LEU A 98 -29.72 -16.65 -26.88
C LEU A 98 -29.92 -15.16 -27.20
N ALA A 99 -31.13 -14.64 -26.99
CA ALA A 99 -31.48 -13.23 -27.16
C ALA A 99 -30.69 -12.30 -26.22
N VAL A 100 -30.49 -12.70 -24.95
CA VAL A 100 -29.68 -11.95 -23.98
C VAL A 100 -28.20 -12.03 -24.35
N LYS A 101 -27.70 -13.21 -24.75
CA LYS A 101 -26.31 -13.39 -25.21
C LYS A 101 -25.99 -12.52 -26.43
N CYS A 102 -26.87 -12.49 -27.43
CA CYS A 102 -26.71 -11.61 -28.60
C CYS A 102 -26.78 -10.12 -28.21
N SER A 103 -27.69 -9.75 -27.29
CA SER A 103 -27.83 -8.36 -26.82
C SER A 103 -26.60 -7.88 -26.03
N LEU A 104 -25.96 -8.76 -25.25
CA LEU A 104 -24.72 -8.47 -24.52
C LEU A 104 -23.52 -8.29 -25.48
N LYS A 105 -23.45 -9.05 -26.58
CA LYS A 105 -22.42 -8.87 -27.62
C LYS A 105 -22.54 -7.52 -28.34
N VAL A 106 -23.75 -6.96 -28.41
CA VAL A 106 -24.04 -5.67 -29.08
C VAL A 106 -24.15 -4.52 -28.07
N ASN A 107 -23.72 -4.71 -26.81
CA ASN A 107 -23.79 -3.69 -25.74
C ASN A 107 -25.17 -3.03 -25.57
N ARG A 108 -26.27 -3.80 -25.68
CA ARG A 108 -27.63 -3.27 -25.44
C ARG A 108 -27.84 -3.00 -23.95
N VAL A 109 -27.53 -1.76 -23.55
CA VAL A 109 -27.69 -1.22 -22.19
C VAL A 109 -29.05 -1.54 -21.54
N PRO A 110 -30.22 -1.43 -22.25
CA PRO A 110 -31.51 -1.69 -21.62
C PRO A 110 -31.71 -3.13 -21.10
N VAL A 111 -31.11 -4.12 -21.77
CA VAL A 111 -31.23 -5.54 -21.38
C VAL A 111 -30.43 -5.82 -20.10
N VAL A 112 -29.26 -5.21 -19.95
CA VAL A 112 -28.48 -5.32 -18.71
C VAL A 112 -29.24 -4.66 -17.57
N LEU A 113 -29.76 -3.45 -17.79
CA LEU A 113 -30.49 -2.69 -16.77
C LEU A 113 -31.74 -3.43 -16.27
N SER A 114 -32.49 -4.11 -17.14
CA SER A 114 -33.69 -4.86 -16.73
C SER A 114 -33.38 -6.09 -15.86
N LEU A 115 -32.17 -6.66 -15.97
CA LEU A 115 -31.73 -7.82 -15.20
C LEU A 115 -31.08 -7.46 -13.87
N LEU A 116 -30.61 -6.21 -13.70
CA LEU A 116 -29.91 -5.76 -12.49
C LEU A 116 -30.70 -5.94 -11.17
N PRO A 117 -32.02 -5.68 -11.10
CA PRO A 117 -32.77 -5.87 -9.85
C PRO A 117 -32.81 -7.35 -9.41
N SER A 118 -32.96 -8.28 -10.35
CA SER A 118 -32.97 -9.72 -10.09
C SER A 118 -31.58 -10.22 -9.71
N LEU A 119 -30.54 -9.78 -10.44
CA LEU A 119 -29.14 -10.05 -10.11
C LEU A 119 -28.81 -9.55 -8.70
N GLY A 120 -29.19 -8.32 -8.40
CA GLY A 120 -28.93 -7.67 -7.12
C GLY A 120 -29.60 -8.37 -5.94
N ARG A 121 -30.84 -8.85 -6.10
CA ARG A 121 -31.50 -9.70 -5.08
C ARG A 121 -30.74 -11.00 -4.83
N ASN A 122 -30.34 -11.70 -5.90
CA ASN A 122 -29.61 -12.97 -5.80
C ASN A 122 -28.26 -12.78 -5.11
N LEU A 123 -27.48 -11.78 -5.54
CA LEU A 123 -26.19 -11.42 -4.95
C LEU A 123 -26.32 -11.04 -3.48
N ARG A 124 -27.31 -10.20 -3.13
CA ARG A 124 -27.59 -9.84 -1.73
C ARG A 124 -27.87 -11.07 -0.88
N GLN A 125 -28.73 -11.98 -1.34
CA GLN A 125 -29.04 -13.21 -0.62
C GLN A 125 -27.80 -14.09 -0.42
N LYS A 126 -26.97 -14.25 -1.46
CA LYS A 126 -25.70 -15.01 -1.37
C LYS A 126 -24.74 -14.39 -0.37
N LEU A 127 -24.56 -13.06 -0.43
CA LEU A 127 -23.71 -12.33 0.51
C LEU A 127 -24.22 -12.44 1.96
N GLN A 128 -25.53 -12.34 2.17
CA GLN A 128 -26.14 -12.50 3.50
C GLN A 128 -25.95 -13.92 4.06
N ARG A 129 -26.22 -14.95 3.24
CA ARG A 129 -26.01 -16.36 3.63
C ARG A 129 -24.56 -16.65 4.01
N GLN A 130 -23.60 -15.98 3.37
CA GLN A 130 -22.19 -16.13 3.68
C GLN A 130 -21.68 -15.15 4.75
N GLY A 131 -22.51 -14.27 5.32
CA GLY A 131 -22.09 -13.26 6.30
C GLY A 131 -21.24 -12.12 5.73
N LEU A 132 -21.18 -11.98 4.41
CA LEU A 132 -20.35 -11.00 3.69
C LEU A 132 -21.08 -9.68 3.39
N TRP A 133 -22.39 -9.62 3.62
CA TRP A 133 -23.20 -8.44 3.32
C TRP A 133 -22.70 -7.17 4.01
N LYS A 134 -22.23 -7.30 5.25
CA LYS A 134 -21.73 -6.18 6.04
C LYS A 134 -20.41 -5.64 5.47
N VAL A 135 -19.46 -6.51 5.15
CA VAL A 135 -18.20 -6.15 4.47
C VAL A 135 -18.49 -5.48 3.13
N PHE A 136 -19.41 -6.05 2.34
CA PHE A 136 -19.82 -5.47 1.06
C PHE A 136 -20.36 -4.05 1.23
N ARG A 137 -21.38 -3.86 2.07
CA ARG A 137 -22.08 -2.58 2.21
C ARG A 137 -21.23 -1.53 2.94
N ASP A 138 -20.64 -1.89 4.07
CA ASP A 138 -20.05 -0.94 5.02
C ASP A 138 -18.57 -0.67 4.76
N ILE A 139 -17.89 -1.55 4.01
CA ILE A 139 -16.50 -1.34 3.58
C ILE A 139 -16.47 -1.07 2.08
N GLU A 140 -16.81 -2.07 1.27
CA GLU A 140 -16.49 -1.99 -0.16
C GLU A 140 -17.28 -0.91 -0.90
N MET A 141 -18.60 -0.84 -0.71
CA MET A 141 -19.43 0.17 -1.39
C MET A 141 -19.22 1.58 -0.82
N ARG A 142 -18.79 1.70 0.44
CA ARG A 142 -18.39 3.01 1.01
C ARG A 142 -17.05 3.49 0.48
N LEU A 143 -16.18 2.58 0.05
CA LEU A 143 -14.87 2.90 -0.50
C LEU A 143 -14.96 3.39 -1.96
N THR A 144 -15.94 2.92 -2.73
CA THR A 144 -16.11 3.29 -4.14
C THR A 144 -16.06 4.81 -4.42
N PRO A 145 -16.80 5.69 -3.71
CA PRO A 145 -16.68 7.13 -3.92
C PRO A 145 -15.30 7.69 -3.55
N VAL A 146 -14.62 7.08 -2.57
CA VAL A 146 -13.24 7.46 -2.19
C VAL A 146 -12.28 7.19 -3.35
N LEU A 147 -12.36 6.01 -3.95
CA LEU A 147 -11.51 5.64 -5.10
C LEU A 147 -11.78 6.53 -6.31
N ALA A 148 -13.06 6.82 -6.60
CA ALA A 148 -13.42 7.73 -7.67
C ALA A 148 -12.83 9.14 -7.46
N ALA A 149 -12.88 9.67 -6.23
CA ALA A 149 -12.27 10.96 -5.90
C ALA A 149 -10.75 10.95 -6.04
N MET A 150 -10.08 9.86 -5.65
CA MET A 150 -8.64 9.67 -5.81
C MET A 150 -8.21 9.60 -7.29
N GLU A 151 -8.99 8.92 -8.14
CA GLU A 151 -8.69 8.83 -9.58
C GLU A 151 -8.88 10.15 -10.34
N LEU A 152 -9.74 11.05 -9.83
CA LEU A 152 -9.92 12.40 -10.37
C LEU A 152 -8.82 13.37 -9.93
N HIS A 153 -7.97 12.99 -8.97
CA HIS A 153 -6.85 13.81 -8.55
C HIS A 153 -5.68 13.68 -9.53
N GLU A 154 -5.06 14.82 -9.84
CA GLU A 154 -3.90 14.91 -10.73
C GLU A 154 -2.66 15.35 -9.95
N PHE A 155 -1.68 14.46 -9.83
CA PHE A 155 -0.39 14.79 -9.23
C PHE A 155 0.38 15.77 -10.11
N ARG A 156 0.94 16.83 -9.51
CA ARG A 156 1.91 17.71 -10.18
C ARG A 156 3.27 17.02 -10.22
N MET A 157 3.87 16.94 -11.39
CA MET A 157 5.14 16.26 -11.62
C MET A 157 6.23 17.24 -12.02
N ASP A 158 7.38 17.14 -11.36
CA ASP A 158 8.64 17.79 -11.73
C ASP A 158 9.31 17.00 -12.87
N VAL A 159 8.86 17.28 -14.10
CA VAL A 159 9.35 16.62 -15.32
C VAL A 159 10.84 16.87 -15.56
N PRO A 160 11.39 18.10 -15.40
CA PRO A 160 12.82 18.34 -15.55
C PRO A 160 13.68 17.49 -14.60
N LEU A 161 13.28 17.37 -13.32
CA LEU A 161 13.98 16.51 -12.36
C LEU A 161 13.93 15.03 -12.78
N LEU A 162 12.77 14.57 -13.23
CA LEU A 162 12.57 13.19 -13.67
C LEU A 162 13.47 12.84 -14.87
N GLN A 163 13.54 13.74 -15.87
CA GLN A 163 14.39 13.58 -17.05
C GLN A 163 15.89 13.63 -16.71
N LYS A 164 16.30 14.57 -15.84
CA LYS A 164 17.68 14.69 -15.35
C LYS A 164 18.12 13.39 -14.68
N ASN A 165 17.32 12.85 -13.77
CA ASN A 165 17.63 11.60 -13.07
C ASN A 165 17.68 10.42 -14.05
N SER A 166 16.75 10.33 -15.00
CA SER A 166 16.76 9.26 -16.01
C SER A 166 18.04 9.28 -16.86
N HIS A 167 18.49 10.47 -17.26
CA HIS A 167 19.73 10.64 -18.02
C HIS A 167 20.96 10.18 -17.23
N GLN A 168 21.07 10.58 -15.95
CA GLN A 168 22.17 10.13 -15.08
C GLN A 168 22.21 8.60 -14.92
N LEU A 169 21.04 7.95 -14.76
CA LEU A 169 20.99 6.49 -14.71
C LEU A 169 21.32 5.84 -16.06
N ALA A 170 21.00 6.47 -17.19
CA ALA A 170 21.38 5.98 -18.51
C ALA A 170 22.91 5.90 -18.68
N LEU A 171 23.62 6.95 -18.25
CA LEU A 171 25.08 6.98 -18.27
C LEU A 171 25.67 5.88 -17.38
N LYS A 172 25.13 5.70 -16.18
CA LYS A 172 25.59 4.64 -15.26
C LYS A 172 25.35 3.24 -15.82
N LEU A 173 24.22 3.02 -16.51
CA LEU A 173 23.93 1.74 -17.15
C LEU A 173 24.95 1.40 -18.24
N LYS A 174 25.32 2.38 -19.06
CA LYS A 174 26.34 2.20 -20.10
C LYS A 174 27.69 1.78 -19.50
N GLN A 175 28.11 2.45 -18.42
CA GLN A 175 29.35 2.09 -17.71
C GLN A 175 29.31 0.66 -17.14
N LEU A 176 28.18 0.27 -16.53
CA LEU A 176 28.01 -1.07 -15.96
C LEU A 176 27.94 -2.16 -17.06
N GLU A 177 27.37 -1.83 -18.21
CA GLU A 177 27.33 -2.72 -19.37
C GLU A 177 28.74 -2.94 -19.96
N GLU A 178 29.50 -1.87 -20.17
CA GLU A 178 30.89 -1.95 -20.65
C GLU A 178 31.76 -2.76 -19.67
N ARG A 179 31.61 -2.53 -18.36
CA ARG A 179 32.30 -3.29 -17.31
C ARG A 179 31.91 -4.77 -17.35
N ALA A 180 30.62 -5.08 -17.46
CA ALA A 180 30.16 -6.46 -17.52
C ALA A 180 30.67 -7.20 -18.77
N HIS A 181 30.78 -6.51 -19.92
CA HIS A 181 31.37 -7.10 -21.13
C HIS A 181 32.86 -7.40 -20.95
N LEU A 182 33.60 -6.51 -20.30
CA LEU A 182 35.02 -6.74 -19.95
C LEU A 182 35.18 -7.92 -18.98
N GLU A 183 34.38 -7.96 -17.91
CA GLU A 183 34.41 -9.04 -16.91
C GLU A 183 33.99 -10.39 -17.52
N ALA A 184 33.05 -10.40 -18.46
CA ALA A 184 32.63 -11.62 -19.15
C ALA A 184 33.59 -12.08 -20.26
N GLY A 185 34.46 -11.18 -20.75
CA GLY A 185 35.31 -11.42 -21.92
C GLY A 185 34.56 -11.43 -23.25
N GLU A 186 33.28 -11.04 -23.27
CA GLU A 186 32.44 -11.01 -24.46
C GLU A 186 31.29 -10.02 -24.35
N ARG A 187 30.70 -9.66 -25.50
CA ARG A 187 29.50 -8.82 -25.55
C ARG A 187 28.24 -9.66 -25.51
N PHE A 188 27.34 -9.31 -24.61
CA PHE A 188 26.02 -9.93 -24.49
C PHE A 188 25.00 -8.93 -23.93
N LEU A 189 23.72 -9.23 -24.07
CA LEU A 189 22.64 -8.39 -23.58
C LEU A 189 22.37 -8.67 -22.10
N LEU A 190 22.74 -7.73 -21.20
CA LEU A 190 22.56 -7.88 -19.75
C LEU A 190 21.09 -7.97 -19.31
N SER A 191 20.17 -7.37 -20.07
CA SER A 191 18.74 -7.49 -19.82
C SER A 191 18.18 -8.88 -20.18
N SER A 192 18.91 -9.68 -20.97
CA SER A 192 18.54 -11.04 -21.32
C SER A 192 18.99 -12.04 -20.26
N SER A 193 18.03 -12.55 -19.48
CA SER A 193 18.30 -13.61 -18.50
C SER A 193 18.82 -14.91 -19.13
N LEU A 194 18.55 -15.14 -20.42
CA LEU A 194 19.03 -16.30 -21.18
C LEU A 194 20.53 -16.16 -21.49
N GLN A 195 20.93 -15.05 -22.11
CA GLN A 195 22.33 -14.82 -22.46
C GLN A 195 23.21 -14.73 -21.21
N LEU A 196 22.75 -14.01 -20.18
CA LEU A 196 23.45 -13.98 -18.90
C LEU A 196 23.63 -15.38 -18.28
N ARG A 197 22.63 -16.25 -18.40
CA ARG A 197 22.72 -17.63 -17.89
C ARG A 197 23.81 -18.41 -18.65
N GLU A 198 23.87 -18.26 -19.96
CA GLU A 198 24.87 -18.91 -20.81
C GLU A 198 26.29 -18.45 -20.43
N VAL A 199 26.49 -17.14 -20.27
CA VAL A 199 27.78 -16.57 -19.82
C VAL A 199 28.19 -17.15 -18.46
N LEU A 200 27.31 -17.07 -17.46
CA LEU A 200 27.64 -17.48 -16.09
C LEU A 200 27.89 -18.99 -15.93
N PHE A 201 27.13 -19.83 -16.63
CA PHE A 201 27.12 -21.27 -16.36
C PHE A 201 27.70 -22.12 -17.47
N SER A 202 27.55 -21.74 -18.74
CA SER A 202 28.14 -22.50 -19.85
C SER A 202 29.59 -22.11 -20.09
N LYS A 203 29.90 -20.82 -20.03
CA LYS A 203 31.23 -20.28 -20.34
C LYS A 203 32.11 -20.13 -19.11
N LEU A 204 31.68 -19.31 -18.15
CA LEU A 204 32.43 -19.10 -16.89
C LEU A 204 32.32 -20.28 -15.92
N ARG A 205 31.36 -21.18 -16.14
CA ARG A 205 31.15 -22.42 -15.36
C ARG A 205 31.16 -22.23 -13.83
N LEU A 206 30.64 -21.10 -13.35
CA LEU A 206 30.71 -20.73 -11.92
C LEU A 206 30.00 -21.74 -10.99
N HIS A 207 29.07 -22.52 -11.52
CA HIS A 207 28.39 -23.60 -10.80
C HIS A 207 29.31 -24.77 -10.44
N GLU A 208 30.34 -25.03 -11.22
CA GLU A 208 31.35 -26.07 -10.95
C GLU A 208 32.26 -25.60 -9.80
N CYS A 209 32.69 -24.33 -9.82
CA CYS A 209 33.52 -23.73 -8.78
C CYS A 209 32.80 -23.65 -7.43
N SER A 210 31.50 -23.35 -7.44
CA SER A 210 30.65 -23.35 -6.23
C SER A 210 30.49 -24.74 -5.60
N SER A 211 30.80 -25.82 -6.33
CA SER A 211 30.65 -27.20 -5.86
C SER A 211 31.91 -27.74 -5.14
N SER A 212 33.05 -27.05 -5.24
CA SER A 212 34.36 -27.49 -4.74
C SER A 212 34.75 -26.95 -3.36
N SER A 213 34.00 -25.97 -2.82
CA SER A 213 34.14 -25.54 -1.42
C SER A 213 33.35 -26.47 -0.51
N SER A 214 33.86 -26.77 0.70
CA SER A 214 33.42 -27.81 1.66
C SER A 214 31.94 -27.78 2.12
N ASN A 215 31.09 -26.95 1.51
CA ASN A 215 29.64 -27.00 1.56
C ASN A 215 29.10 -26.99 0.12
N ARG A 216 28.58 -28.14 -0.36
CA ARG A 216 27.84 -28.23 -1.63
C ARG A 216 26.62 -27.30 -1.61
N VAL A 217 26.74 -26.10 -2.17
CA VAL A 217 25.59 -25.20 -2.36
C VAL A 217 24.92 -25.58 -3.67
N GLN A 218 23.77 -26.26 -3.59
CA GLN A 218 22.97 -26.56 -4.77
C GLN A 218 22.31 -25.28 -5.29
N LEU A 219 22.88 -24.71 -6.34
CA LEU A 219 22.35 -23.51 -6.98
C LEU A 219 20.91 -23.73 -7.46
N GLN A 220 20.07 -22.73 -7.21
CA GLN A 220 18.65 -22.81 -7.54
C GLN A 220 18.42 -22.94 -9.04
N ARG A 221 17.38 -23.71 -9.37
CA ARG A 221 16.92 -23.91 -10.74
C ARG A 221 15.54 -23.28 -10.96
N THR A 222 15.26 -22.87 -12.18
CA THR A 222 13.96 -22.36 -12.60
C THR A 222 12.91 -23.44 -12.45
N ALA A 223 11.74 -23.11 -11.91
CA ALA A 223 10.70 -24.10 -11.63
C ALA A 223 10.20 -24.82 -12.90
N ILE A 224 10.15 -24.10 -14.02
CA ILE A 224 9.63 -24.60 -15.30
C ILE A 224 10.74 -25.30 -16.09
N THR A 225 11.83 -24.58 -16.41
CA THR A 225 12.87 -25.11 -17.32
C THR A 225 13.96 -25.90 -16.62
N GLN A 226 13.97 -25.97 -15.28
CA GLN A 226 14.98 -26.67 -14.47
C GLN A 226 16.43 -26.24 -14.78
N GLN A 227 16.61 -25.04 -15.35
CA GLN A 227 17.92 -24.45 -15.65
C GLN A 227 18.40 -23.60 -14.48
N HIS A 228 19.71 -23.38 -14.35
CA HIS A 228 20.24 -22.53 -13.29
C HIS A 228 19.62 -21.12 -13.34
N SER A 229 19.11 -20.67 -12.21
CA SER A 229 18.45 -19.38 -12.06
C SER A 229 19.49 -18.26 -12.07
N THR A 230 19.18 -17.14 -12.71
CA THR A 230 19.97 -15.91 -12.60
C THR A 230 19.33 -14.95 -11.59
N SER A 231 18.53 -15.44 -10.64
CA SER A 231 17.90 -14.63 -9.59
C SER A 231 18.92 -13.95 -8.68
N GLU A 232 18.52 -12.85 -8.05
CA GLU A 232 19.34 -12.12 -7.07
C GLU A 232 20.02 -13.03 -6.05
N ALA A 233 19.29 -13.98 -5.44
CA ALA A 233 19.86 -14.93 -4.48
C ALA A 233 21.04 -15.75 -5.06
N VAL A 234 20.91 -16.24 -6.30
CA VAL A 234 21.99 -16.99 -6.96
C VAL A 234 23.16 -16.06 -7.29
N LEU A 235 22.88 -14.85 -7.77
CA LEU A 235 23.94 -13.89 -8.07
C LEU A 235 24.72 -13.47 -6.81
N MET A 236 24.05 -13.33 -5.66
CA MET A 236 24.70 -13.04 -4.37
C MET A 236 25.66 -14.16 -3.97
N GLU A 237 25.26 -15.43 -4.13
CA GLU A 237 26.12 -16.60 -3.85
C GLU A 237 27.35 -16.67 -4.78
N LEU A 238 27.27 -16.10 -5.99
CA LEU A 238 28.35 -16.16 -6.98
C LEU A 238 29.31 -14.96 -6.94
N GLN A 239 29.05 -13.92 -6.14
CA GLN A 239 29.87 -12.69 -6.14
C GLN A 239 31.32 -12.93 -5.71
N ASP A 240 31.55 -13.89 -4.82
CA ASP A 240 32.90 -14.21 -4.33
C ASP A 240 33.71 -15.02 -5.34
N LEU A 241 33.03 -15.65 -6.32
CA LEU A 241 33.67 -16.48 -7.34
C LEU A 241 34.06 -15.67 -8.58
N HIS A 242 33.34 -14.58 -8.88
CA HIS A 242 33.57 -13.78 -10.08
C HIS A 242 33.00 -12.35 -9.91
N PRO A 243 33.64 -11.31 -10.47
CA PRO A 243 33.14 -9.93 -10.38
C PRO A 243 31.80 -9.69 -11.10
N LEU A 244 31.57 -10.37 -12.24
CA LEU A 244 30.37 -10.21 -13.09
C LEU A 244 29.02 -10.26 -12.33
N PRO A 245 28.74 -11.25 -11.45
CA PRO A 245 27.54 -11.25 -10.62
C PRO A 245 27.26 -9.94 -9.86
N ARG A 246 28.29 -9.31 -9.29
CA ARG A 246 28.15 -8.03 -8.56
C ARG A 246 27.77 -6.90 -9.51
N THR A 247 28.46 -6.80 -10.66
CA THR A 247 28.16 -5.79 -11.70
C THR A 247 26.73 -5.98 -12.24
N VAL A 248 26.29 -7.21 -12.46
CA VAL A 248 24.93 -7.52 -12.92
C VAL A 248 23.86 -7.15 -11.90
N LEU A 249 24.11 -7.37 -10.60
CA LEU A 249 23.20 -6.95 -9.54
C LEU A 249 23.04 -5.43 -9.51
N GLN A 250 24.15 -4.69 -9.59
CA GLN A 250 24.14 -3.23 -9.70
C GLN A 250 23.40 -2.77 -10.95
N TYR A 251 23.68 -3.37 -12.11
CA TYR A 251 23.00 -3.05 -13.37
C TYR A 251 21.48 -3.23 -13.24
N ARG A 252 21.02 -4.36 -12.68
CA ARG A 252 19.58 -4.63 -12.50
C ARG A 252 18.93 -3.63 -11.55
N GLN A 253 19.61 -3.22 -10.49
CA GLN A 253 19.11 -2.23 -9.55
C GLN A 253 18.93 -0.86 -10.23
N VAL A 254 19.97 -0.38 -10.93
CA VAL A 254 19.94 0.88 -11.70
C VAL A 254 18.89 0.81 -12.81
N HIS A 255 18.85 -0.30 -13.55
CA HIS A 255 17.94 -0.50 -14.68
C HIS A 255 16.49 -0.48 -14.21
N LYS A 256 16.18 -1.16 -13.10
CA LYS A 256 14.84 -1.14 -12.51
C LYS A 256 14.46 0.27 -12.06
N MET A 257 15.37 1.00 -11.42
CA MET A 257 15.13 2.38 -11.01
C MET A 257 14.79 3.27 -12.21
N LYS A 258 15.59 3.22 -13.28
CA LYS A 258 15.36 3.99 -14.49
C LYS A 258 14.08 3.56 -15.21
N SER A 259 14.00 2.30 -15.62
CA SER A 259 12.95 1.79 -16.51
C SER A 259 11.57 1.81 -15.84
N THR A 260 11.48 1.37 -14.58
CA THR A 260 10.18 1.26 -13.89
C THR A 260 9.80 2.56 -13.19
N TYR A 261 10.72 3.18 -12.47
CA TYR A 261 10.39 4.27 -11.55
C TYR A 261 10.71 5.67 -12.06
N LEU A 262 11.37 5.82 -13.22
CA LEU A 262 11.57 7.12 -13.87
C LEU A 262 10.88 7.16 -15.24
N ASP A 263 11.39 6.40 -16.23
CA ASP A 263 10.84 6.36 -17.59
C ASP A 263 9.40 5.83 -17.59
N GLY A 264 9.17 4.77 -16.80
CA GLY A 264 7.86 4.20 -16.60
C GLY A 264 6.84 5.20 -16.05
N LEU A 265 7.26 6.14 -15.18
CA LEU A 265 6.40 7.24 -14.73
C LEU A 265 6.21 8.29 -15.81
N LEU A 266 7.30 8.69 -16.50
CA LEU A 266 7.28 9.72 -17.54
C LEU A 266 6.27 9.38 -18.65
N ASN A 267 6.13 8.09 -18.99
CA ASN A 267 5.16 7.61 -19.99
C ASN A 267 3.69 7.94 -19.64
N PHE A 268 3.36 8.10 -18.36
CA PHE A 268 2.01 8.47 -17.89
C PHE A 268 1.84 9.96 -17.63
N VAL A 269 2.91 10.77 -17.69
CA VAL A 269 2.80 12.21 -17.48
C VAL A 269 2.23 12.88 -18.73
N ARG A 270 1.21 13.72 -18.56
CA ARG A 270 0.62 14.57 -19.61
C ARG A 270 0.53 15.98 -19.08
N ASN A 271 1.09 16.96 -19.79
CA ASN A 271 1.10 18.37 -19.38
C ASN A 271 1.60 18.61 -17.94
N GLY A 272 2.62 17.88 -17.50
CA GLY A 272 3.16 17.97 -16.14
C GLY A 272 2.25 17.37 -15.05
N ARG A 273 1.18 16.68 -15.44
CA ARG A 273 0.22 16.01 -14.55
C ARG A 273 0.24 14.50 -14.71
N LEU A 274 -0.07 13.79 -13.63
CA LEU A 274 -0.16 12.33 -13.60
C LEU A 274 -1.43 11.92 -12.85
N THR A 275 -2.24 11.09 -13.49
CA THR A 275 -3.41 10.44 -12.86
C THR A 275 -3.10 8.97 -12.60
N THR A 276 -3.90 8.34 -11.75
CA THR A 276 -3.75 6.94 -11.37
C THR A 276 -5.10 6.23 -11.46
N SER A 277 -5.08 4.91 -11.57
CA SER A 277 -6.29 4.09 -11.48
C SER A 277 -6.21 3.08 -10.35
N TRP A 278 -7.30 2.95 -9.61
CA TRP A 278 -7.42 2.12 -8.42
C TRP A 278 -8.41 0.98 -8.66
N GLU A 279 -7.94 -0.25 -8.44
CA GLU A 279 -8.74 -1.46 -8.58
C GLU A 279 -9.04 -2.08 -7.21
N GLN A 280 -10.34 -2.17 -6.90
CA GLN A 280 -10.83 -2.70 -5.64
C GLN A 280 -10.87 -4.23 -5.58
N THR A 281 -10.99 -4.89 -6.74
CA THR A 281 -11.23 -6.34 -6.89
C THR A 281 -9.98 -7.11 -7.34
N ALA A 282 -8.80 -6.48 -7.35
CA ALA A 282 -7.58 -7.07 -7.91
C ALA A 282 -6.90 -8.09 -7.00
N ALA A 283 -6.90 -7.87 -5.68
CA ALA A 283 -6.14 -8.69 -4.74
C ALA A 283 -7.03 -9.63 -3.92
N VAL A 284 -6.62 -10.88 -3.79
CA VAL A 284 -7.30 -11.89 -2.96
C VAL A 284 -7.35 -11.53 -1.47
N SER A 285 -6.43 -10.69 -1.01
CA SER A 285 -6.35 -10.21 0.37
C SER A 285 -7.29 -9.04 0.65
N GLY A 286 -7.97 -8.50 -0.37
CA GLY A 286 -8.78 -7.29 -0.22
C GLY A 286 -7.98 -5.99 -0.27
N ARG A 287 -6.66 -6.02 -0.50
CA ARG A 287 -5.86 -4.81 -0.77
C ARG A 287 -6.27 -4.17 -2.10
N LEU A 288 -6.15 -2.85 -2.16
CA LEU A 288 -6.28 -2.10 -3.42
C LEU A 288 -5.05 -2.35 -4.30
N ALA A 289 -5.23 -2.32 -5.61
CA ALA A 289 -4.13 -2.27 -6.57
C ALA A 289 -4.14 -0.94 -7.33
N CYS A 290 -2.97 -0.32 -7.50
CA CYS A 290 -2.81 0.87 -8.33
C CYS A 290 -2.25 0.49 -9.71
N LYS A 291 -2.82 1.07 -10.76
CA LYS A 291 -2.34 0.92 -12.15
C LYS A 291 -2.23 2.28 -12.83
N LYS A 292 -1.41 2.32 -13.88
CA LYS A 292 -1.21 3.45 -14.80
C LYS A 292 -0.84 4.79 -14.10
N PRO A 293 0.29 4.88 -13.39
CA PRO A 293 1.27 3.84 -13.02
C PRO A 293 0.96 3.17 -11.66
N ASN A 294 1.72 2.15 -11.29
CA ASN A 294 1.60 1.52 -9.97
C ASN A 294 2.34 2.35 -8.90
N MET A 295 1.61 3.26 -8.25
CA MET A 295 2.13 4.12 -7.18
C MET A 295 2.59 3.34 -5.94
N GLN A 296 1.98 2.21 -5.65
CA GLN A 296 2.28 1.40 -4.46
C GLN A 296 3.67 0.78 -4.52
N ALA A 297 4.24 0.62 -5.72
CA ALA A 297 5.55 -0.01 -5.92
C ALA A 297 6.72 0.99 -5.93
N ILE A 298 6.47 2.30 -5.82
CA ILE A 298 7.51 3.34 -5.91
C ILE A 298 8.36 3.32 -4.62
N PRO A 299 9.69 3.10 -4.72
CA PRO A 299 10.57 2.99 -3.56
C PRO A 299 10.52 4.23 -2.66
N LYS A 300 10.53 4.01 -1.34
CA LYS A 300 10.62 5.07 -0.34
C LYS A 300 12.09 5.43 -0.05
N GLN A 301 12.97 4.43 -0.06
CA GLN A 301 14.38 4.60 0.28
C GLN A 301 15.12 5.40 -0.81
N PRO A 302 16.11 6.23 -0.41
CA PRO A 302 17.03 6.84 -1.35
C PRO A 302 17.79 5.78 -2.16
N PHE A 303 17.92 6.03 -3.45
CA PHE A 303 18.76 5.26 -4.35
C PHE A 303 20.07 6.02 -4.55
N VAL A 304 21.18 5.38 -4.18
CA VAL A 304 22.51 5.99 -4.24
C VAL A 304 23.31 5.34 -5.36
N ILE A 305 23.91 6.16 -6.21
CA ILE A 305 24.94 5.73 -7.16
C ILE A 305 26.23 6.50 -6.90
N SER A 306 27.36 5.82 -7.04
CA SER A 306 28.65 6.51 -7.11
C SER A 306 28.70 7.35 -8.40
N ASP A 307 29.16 8.60 -8.28
CA ASP A 307 29.26 9.55 -9.40
C ASP A 307 30.00 8.96 -10.61
N LEU A 308 29.71 9.56 -11.77
CA LEU A 308 30.19 9.19 -13.10
C LEU A 308 31.62 9.68 -13.37
N SER A 309 32.28 10.34 -12.41
CA SER A 309 33.64 10.84 -12.56
C SER A 309 34.60 9.71 -12.93
N ASP A 310 35.40 9.95 -13.96
CA ASP A 310 36.38 9.02 -14.51
C ASP A 310 37.30 8.46 -13.40
N PRO A 311 37.34 7.13 -13.19
CA PRO A 311 38.20 6.52 -12.17
C PRO A 311 39.70 6.76 -12.41
N PHE A 312 40.11 7.27 -13.57
CA PHE A 312 41.49 7.61 -13.87
C PHE A 312 41.94 9.01 -13.38
N ILE A 313 41.04 9.82 -12.83
CA ILE A 313 41.43 11.10 -12.21
C ILE A 313 41.71 10.87 -10.72
N ILE A 314 42.98 10.61 -10.40
CA ILE A 314 43.47 10.46 -9.02
C ILE A 314 43.25 11.78 -8.28
N GLY A 315 42.49 11.75 -7.18
CA GLY A 315 42.34 12.87 -6.24
C GLY A 315 40.95 13.52 -6.17
N LYS A 316 39.96 13.09 -6.98
CA LYS A 316 38.59 13.58 -6.85
C LYS A 316 37.79 12.72 -5.87
N VAL A 317 37.21 13.34 -4.85
CA VAL A 317 36.22 12.71 -3.97
C VAL A 317 35.10 12.16 -4.87
N THR A 318 34.81 10.87 -4.75
CA THR A 318 33.70 10.26 -5.47
C THR A 318 32.41 10.79 -4.85
N ASP A 319 31.83 11.82 -5.46
CA ASP A 319 30.53 12.32 -5.01
C ASP A 319 29.50 11.19 -5.11
N GLN A 320 28.60 11.10 -4.14
CA GLN A 320 27.49 10.15 -4.18
C GLN A 320 26.25 10.88 -4.67
N ILE A 321 25.65 10.40 -5.76
CA ILE A 321 24.39 10.94 -6.26
C ILE A 321 23.27 10.18 -5.57
N THR A 322 22.54 10.88 -4.71
CA THR A 322 21.35 10.36 -4.04
C THR A 322 20.09 10.78 -4.79
N MET A 323 19.24 9.82 -5.14
CA MET A 323 17.98 10.04 -5.85
C MET A 323 16.80 9.45 -5.06
N LEU A 324 15.68 10.15 -5.06
CA LEU A 324 14.42 9.66 -4.50
C LEU A 324 13.39 9.54 -5.61
N ALA A 325 12.89 8.32 -5.86
CA ALA A 325 11.88 8.08 -6.89
C ALA A 325 10.56 8.84 -6.64
N ARG A 326 10.28 9.16 -5.36
CA ARG A 326 9.11 9.95 -4.93
C ARG A 326 9.35 11.48 -5.00
N ALA A 327 10.57 11.96 -5.20
CA ALA A 327 10.88 13.40 -5.22
C ALA A 327 10.21 14.20 -6.36
N PRO A 328 10.01 13.64 -7.57
CA PRO A 328 9.33 14.35 -8.66
C PRO A 328 7.85 14.66 -8.39
N PHE A 329 7.21 14.01 -7.42
CA PHE A 329 5.85 14.33 -7.02
C PHE A 329 5.87 15.59 -6.14
N LYS A 330 5.22 16.65 -6.60
CA LYS A 330 5.13 17.95 -5.92
C LYS A 330 3.69 18.23 -5.53
N SER A 331 3.49 18.84 -4.38
CA SER A 331 2.18 19.38 -4.02
C SER A 331 1.86 20.61 -4.88
N ALA A 332 0.58 20.98 -4.96
CA ALA A 332 0.17 22.26 -5.53
C ALA A 332 0.73 23.46 -4.74
N ASP A 333 0.80 24.64 -5.38
CA ASP A 333 1.27 25.86 -4.72
C ASP A 333 0.28 26.27 -3.63
N GLY A 334 0.78 26.56 -2.42
CA GLY A 334 -0.04 26.77 -1.21
C GLY A 334 -0.58 25.49 -0.57
N PHE A 335 -0.16 24.32 -1.04
CA PHE A 335 -0.48 23.00 -0.49
C PHE A 335 0.77 22.23 -0.10
N SER A 336 0.59 21.24 0.77
CA SER A 336 1.60 20.28 1.23
C SER A 336 1.04 18.87 1.21
N PHE A 337 1.92 17.88 1.05
CA PHE A 337 1.57 16.50 1.30
C PHE A 337 1.61 16.21 2.81
N LEU A 338 0.66 15.40 3.27
CA LEU A 338 0.63 14.79 4.59
C LEU A 338 0.52 13.27 4.40
N SER A 339 1.50 12.53 4.91
CA SER A 339 1.54 11.07 4.87
C SER A 339 1.29 10.54 6.28
N ALA A 340 0.33 9.62 6.42
CA ALA A 340 -0.01 8.95 7.67
C ALA A 340 0.11 7.44 7.51
N ASP A 341 0.99 6.81 8.28
CA ASP A 341 1.34 5.39 8.13
C ASP A 341 1.05 4.63 9.44
N PHE A 342 0.37 3.49 9.33
CA PHE A 342 0.17 2.64 10.49
C PHE A 342 1.50 1.98 10.88
N SER A 343 1.98 2.28 12.07
CA SER A 343 3.23 1.73 12.57
C SER A 343 3.07 0.23 12.84
N GLN A 344 3.65 -0.62 11.99
CA GLN A 344 3.71 -2.08 12.14
C GLN A 344 2.32 -2.75 12.25
N VAL A 345 1.33 -2.32 11.45
CA VAL A 345 -0.07 -2.79 11.55
C VAL A 345 -0.21 -4.30 11.48
N GLU A 346 0.56 -4.97 10.63
CA GLU A 346 0.50 -6.43 10.45
C GLU A 346 1.06 -7.17 11.68
N LEU A 347 2.12 -6.66 12.31
CA LEU A 347 2.66 -7.22 13.56
C LEU A 347 1.68 -7.02 14.73
N ARG A 348 1.04 -5.84 14.80
CA ARG A 348 -0.03 -5.55 15.79
C ARG A 348 -1.23 -6.48 15.62
N LEU A 349 -1.65 -6.73 14.38
CA LEU A 349 -2.72 -7.67 14.08
C LEU A 349 -2.34 -9.10 14.42
N LEU A 350 -1.09 -9.51 14.16
CA LEU A 350 -0.61 -10.80 14.61
C LEU A 350 -0.65 -10.92 16.14
N ALA A 351 -0.19 -9.91 16.87
CA ALA A 351 -0.23 -9.90 18.34
C ALA A 351 -1.69 -10.02 18.85
N HIS A 352 -2.62 -9.28 18.25
CA HIS A 352 -4.05 -9.38 18.57
C HIS A 352 -4.63 -10.79 18.30
N LEU A 353 -4.40 -11.33 17.10
CA LEU A 353 -4.95 -12.62 16.66
C LEU A 353 -4.32 -13.82 17.38
N SER A 354 -3.03 -13.74 17.68
CA SER A 354 -2.31 -14.77 18.42
C SER A 354 -2.57 -14.73 19.92
N GLY A 355 -2.72 -13.53 20.47
CA GLY A 355 -2.76 -13.30 21.91
C GLY A 355 -1.39 -13.47 22.58
N ASP A 356 -0.29 -13.31 21.84
CA ASP A 356 1.07 -13.47 22.37
C ASP A 356 1.41 -12.38 23.38
N ALA A 357 1.58 -12.75 24.65
CA ALA A 357 1.74 -11.79 25.75
C ALA A 357 2.95 -10.86 25.57
N GLU A 358 4.08 -11.38 25.08
CA GLU A 358 5.29 -10.57 24.89
C GLU A 358 5.11 -9.59 23.72
N LEU A 359 4.55 -10.01 22.59
CA LEU A 359 4.25 -9.07 21.50
C LEU A 359 3.20 -8.03 21.90
N LEU A 360 2.15 -8.43 22.64
CA LEU A 360 1.15 -7.50 23.16
C LEU A 360 1.79 -6.44 24.05
N ARG A 361 2.70 -6.85 24.94
CA ARG A 361 3.47 -5.98 25.83
C ARG A 361 4.35 -5.02 25.05
N LEU A 362 5.24 -5.55 24.18
CA LEU A 362 6.18 -4.77 23.37
C LEU A 362 5.52 -3.74 22.46
N LEU A 363 4.30 -4.01 21.98
CA LEU A 363 3.58 -3.11 21.07
C LEU A 363 2.69 -2.10 21.78
N SER A 364 2.40 -2.30 23.07
CA SER A 364 1.50 -1.45 23.85
C SER A 364 2.25 -0.52 24.80
N GLU A 365 3.37 -0.97 25.36
CA GLU A 365 4.20 -0.18 26.25
C GLU A 365 5.10 0.78 25.47
N PRO A 366 5.34 2.00 25.98
CA PRO A 366 6.38 2.85 25.44
C PRO A 366 7.75 2.17 25.63
N GLY A 367 8.55 2.14 24.57
CA GLY A 367 9.85 1.49 24.60
C GLY A 367 10.61 1.65 23.29
N PRO A 368 11.78 1.01 23.18
CA PRO A 368 12.57 0.96 21.95
C PRO A 368 11.75 0.38 20.79
N ASP A 369 12.24 0.57 19.57
CA ASP A 369 11.64 -0.03 18.40
C ASP A 369 11.44 -1.55 18.59
N VAL A 370 10.26 -2.05 18.20
CA VAL A 370 9.91 -3.46 18.41
C VAL A 370 10.85 -4.39 17.65
N PHE A 371 11.32 -4.00 16.46
CA PHE A 371 12.25 -4.83 15.70
C PHE A 371 13.65 -4.76 16.30
N LEU A 372 14.11 -3.62 16.82
CA LEU A 372 15.34 -3.55 17.61
C LEU A 372 15.26 -4.50 18.80
N THR A 373 14.18 -4.45 19.58
CA THR A 373 14.03 -5.30 20.77
C THR A 373 14.01 -6.78 20.43
N LEU A 374 13.24 -7.18 19.41
CA LEU A 374 13.20 -8.57 18.94
C LEU A 374 14.54 -9.03 18.37
N THR A 375 15.29 -8.13 17.73
CA THR A 375 16.64 -8.40 17.19
C THR A 375 17.68 -8.46 18.30
N ALA A 376 17.59 -7.66 19.35
CA ALA A 376 18.48 -7.77 20.50
C ALA A 376 18.33 -9.13 21.17
N GLN A 377 17.07 -9.53 21.43
CA GLN A 377 16.71 -10.77 22.10
C GLN A 377 17.27 -12.03 21.43
N TRP A 378 17.27 -12.12 20.09
CA TRP A 378 17.74 -13.32 19.41
C TRP A 378 19.27 -13.35 19.17
N LEU A 379 19.96 -12.20 19.30
CA LEU A 379 21.37 -12.01 19.03
C LEU A 379 22.13 -12.15 20.35
N GLY A 380 21.41 -12.08 21.49
CA GLY A 380 22.00 -12.03 22.81
C GLY A 380 22.77 -10.73 23.03
N LYS A 381 22.31 -9.63 22.42
CA LYS A 381 22.89 -8.29 22.55
C LYS A 381 21.96 -7.38 23.33
N GLU A 382 22.51 -6.31 23.88
CA GLU A 382 21.70 -5.20 24.38
C GLU A 382 21.08 -4.42 23.21
N VAL A 383 19.95 -3.73 23.45
CA VAL A 383 19.21 -3.01 22.39
C VAL A 383 20.07 -1.94 21.71
N ASP A 384 20.91 -1.26 22.49
CA ASP A 384 21.77 -0.18 22.02
C ASP A 384 22.97 -0.67 21.19
N GLU A 385 23.27 -1.98 21.21
CA GLU A 385 24.35 -2.60 20.44
C GLU A 385 23.87 -3.13 19.07
N VAL A 386 22.57 -3.06 18.80
CA VAL A 386 21.98 -3.52 17.53
C VAL A 386 22.15 -2.44 16.46
N THR A 387 22.85 -2.76 15.38
CA THR A 387 23.02 -1.81 14.26
C THR A 387 21.74 -1.67 13.42
N GLU A 388 21.63 -0.61 12.61
CA GLU A 388 20.46 -0.44 11.72
C GLU A 388 20.37 -1.56 10.67
N GLU A 389 21.50 -2.08 10.20
CA GLU A 389 21.53 -3.24 9.31
C GLU A 389 20.98 -4.49 10.01
N GLU A 390 21.36 -4.73 11.26
CA GLU A 390 20.85 -5.83 12.07
C GLU A 390 19.36 -5.67 12.34
N ARG A 391 18.90 -4.44 12.63
CA ARG A 391 17.49 -4.11 12.82
C ARG A 391 16.65 -4.42 11.58
N GLU A 392 17.08 -3.97 10.40
CA GLU A 392 16.36 -4.24 9.15
C GLU A 392 16.41 -5.72 8.76
N MET A 393 17.51 -6.43 9.05
CA MET A 393 17.58 -7.88 8.93
C MET A 393 16.58 -8.59 9.86
N GLY A 394 16.49 -8.16 11.12
CA GLY A 394 15.56 -8.69 12.10
C GLY A 394 14.12 -8.48 11.70
N LYS A 395 13.76 -7.26 11.27
CA LYS A 395 12.45 -6.94 10.69
C LYS A 395 12.09 -7.83 9.51
N ARG A 396 12.99 -8.02 8.54
CA ARG A 396 12.76 -8.92 7.39
C ARG A 396 12.51 -10.35 7.83
N THR A 397 13.18 -10.80 8.88
CA THR A 397 13.01 -12.16 9.40
C THR A 397 11.71 -12.32 10.15
N VAL A 398 11.36 -11.37 11.03
CA VAL A 398 10.07 -11.37 11.72
C VAL A 398 8.97 -11.48 10.69
N TYR A 399 8.91 -10.60 9.69
CA TYR A 399 7.91 -10.70 8.62
C TYR A 399 7.97 -12.02 7.85
N SER A 400 9.17 -12.54 7.57
CA SER A 400 9.31 -13.85 6.92
C SER A 400 8.68 -14.97 7.77
N ILE A 401 8.88 -14.95 9.09
CA ILE A 401 8.30 -15.92 10.02
C ILE A 401 6.78 -15.76 10.08
N ILE A 402 6.26 -14.52 10.20
CA ILE A 402 4.83 -14.20 10.18
C ILE A 402 4.17 -14.76 8.92
N TYR A 403 4.84 -14.63 7.79
CA TYR A 403 4.34 -15.07 6.50
C TYR A 403 4.54 -16.55 6.18
N GLY A 404 5.01 -17.33 7.17
CA GLY A 404 5.29 -18.75 7.04
C GLY A 404 6.33 -19.05 5.98
N VAL A 405 7.27 -18.14 5.73
CA VAL A 405 8.34 -18.34 4.76
C VAL A 405 9.19 -19.52 5.21
N GLY A 406 9.35 -20.52 4.33
CA GLY A 406 10.17 -21.70 4.61
C GLY A 406 11.62 -21.32 4.88
N LYS A 407 12.32 -22.15 5.68
CA LYS A 407 13.72 -21.96 6.08
C LYS A 407 14.65 -21.69 4.88
N GLU A 408 14.36 -22.27 3.72
CA GLU A 408 15.15 -22.12 2.49
C GLU A 408 15.00 -20.74 1.86
N ARG A 409 13.85 -20.09 2.02
CA ARG A 409 13.65 -18.73 1.51
C ARG A 409 14.15 -17.71 2.53
N LEU A 410 14.01 -17.98 3.82
CA LEU A 410 14.60 -17.16 4.86
C LEU A 410 16.13 -17.14 4.77
N SER A 411 16.77 -18.30 4.58
CA SER A 411 18.23 -18.39 4.45
C SER A 411 18.78 -17.51 3.34
N LYS A 412 18.06 -17.43 2.21
CA LYS A 412 18.41 -16.56 1.08
C LYS A 412 18.22 -15.09 1.40
N THR A 413 17.13 -14.74 2.09
CA THR A 413 16.86 -13.34 2.49
C THR A 413 17.89 -12.82 3.48
N LEU A 414 18.45 -13.69 4.31
CA LEU A 414 19.44 -13.34 5.34
C LEU A 414 20.90 -13.56 4.91
N GLY A 415 21.14 -14.17 3.74
CA GLY A 415 22.50 -14.61 3.37
C GLY A 415 23.10 -15.61 4.38
N ALA A 416 22.25 -16.32 5.12
CA ALA A 416 22.66 -17.22 6.21
C ALA A 416 22.49 -18.70 5.82
N SER A 417 23.14 -19.61 6.53
CA SER A 417 22.94 -21.04 6.30
C SER A 417 21.48 -21.47 6.61
N PRO A 418 20.93 -22.49 5.92
CA PRO A 418 19.61 -23.03 6.24
C PRO A 418 19.50 -23.55 7.68
N ARG A 419 20.61 -24.05 8.25
CA ARG A 419 20.68 -24.49 9.65
C ARG A 419 20.53 -23.31 10.61
N HIS A 420 21.27 -22.22 10.38
CA HIS A 420 21.16 -21.00 11.16
C HIS A 420 19.75 -20.40 11.07
N SER A 421 19.21 -20.30 9.85
CA SER A 421 17.85 -19.78 9.61
C SER A 421 16.78 -20.59 10.31
N ARG A 422 16.89 -21.93 10.30
CA ARG A 422 15.99 -22.80 11.08
C ARG A 422 16.13 -22.57 12.59
N SER A 423 17.34 -22.36 13.09
CA SER A 423 17.58 -22.05 14.49
C SER A 423 16.88 -20.73 14.89
N LEU A 424 17.02 -19.68 14.07
CA LEU A 424 16.36 -18.38 14.27
C LEU A 424 14.83 -18.52 14.32
N ILE A 425 14.23 -19.20 13.33
CA ILE A 425 12.78 -19.46 13.30
C ILE A 425 12.37 -20.19 14.59
N SER A 426 13.12 -21.21 14.99
CA SER A 426 12.80 -22.02 16.17
C SER A 426 12.93 -21.23 17.47
N ALA A 427 13.95 -20.37 17.59
CA ALA A 427 14.15 -19.51 18.74
C ALA A 427 12.99 -18.50 18.89
N PHE A 428 12.63 -17.84 17.80
CA PHE A 428 11.50 -16.92 17.76
C PHE A 428 10.18 -17.62 18.14
N LEU A 429 9.86 -18.75 17.53
CA LEU A 429 8.62 -19.48 17.84
C LEU A 429 8.59 -20.08 19.25
N ARG A 430 9.75 -20.45 19.82
CA ARG A 430 9.83 -20.85 21.24
C ARG A 430 9.55 -19.68 22.19
N ARG A 431 10.00 -18.48 21.85
CA ARG A 431 9.74 -17.27 22.63
C ARG A 431 8.29 -16.79 22.51
N HIS A 432 7.68 -17.01 21.34
CA HIS A 432 6.32 -16.61 21.02
C HIS A 432 5.41 -17.82 20.69
N PRO A 433 5.18 -18.74 21.65
CA PRO A 433 4.46 -19.99 21.40
C PRO A 433 2.99 -19.77 20.99
N ALA A 434 2.40 -18.64 21.38
CA ALA A 434 1.02 -18.29 21.01
C ALA A 434 0.86 -18.09 19.49
N ILE A 435 1.92 -17.71 18.77
CA ILE A 435 1.92 -17.60 17.30
C ILE A 435 1.78 -18.99 16.65
N THR A 436 2.49 -20.00 17.16
CA THR A 436 2.35 -21.37 16.68
C THR A 436 0.95 -21.91 16.96
N ALA A 437 0.42 -21.66 18.16
CA ALA A 437 -0.94 -22.05 18.52
C ALA A 437 -1.98 -21.37 17.61
N PHE A 438 -1.79 -20.09 17.28
CA PHE A 438 -2.64 -19.37 16.33
C PHE A 438 -2.60 -19.97 14.92
N THR A 439 -1.40 -20.21 14.39
CA THR A 439 -1.21 -20.86 13.08
C THR A 439 -1.96 -22.19 13.03
N GLN A 440 -1.82 -23.01 14.07
CA GLN A 440 -2.51 -24.29 14.14
C GLN A 440 -4.04 -24.13 14.17
N ARG A 441 -4.56 -23.20 14.99
CA ARG A 441 -6.01 -22.90 15.03
C ARG A 441 -6.53 -22.44 13.67
N ALA A 442 -5.80 -21.56 12.99
CA ALA A 442 -6.16 -21.06 11.67
C ALA A 442 -6.23 -22.18 10.63
N VAL A 443 -5.22 -23.07 10.61
CA VAL A 443 -5.19 -24.24 9.73
C VAL A 443 -6.34 -25.20 10.03
N THR A 444 -6.56 -25.55 11.30
CA THR A 444 -7.66 -26.45 11.70
C THR A 444 -9.02 -25.87 11.34
N HIS A 445 -9.24 -24.56 11.56
CA HIS A 445 -10.46 -23.89 11.12
C HIS A 445 -10.63 -23.99 9.61
N CYS A 446 -9.57 -23.68 8.84
CA CYS A 446 -9.62 -23.72 7.39
C CYS A 446 -9.87 -25.14 6.85
N GLN A 447 -9.34 -26.18 7.49
CA GLN A 447 -9.60 -27.58 7.12
C GLN A 447 -11.06 -27.99 7.37
N ARG A 448 -11.67 -27.49 8.46
CA ARG A 448 -13.07 -27.79 8.81
C ARG A 448 -14.08 -27.04 7.93
N HIS A 449 -13.80 -25.79 7.59
CA HIS A 449 -14.76 -24.91 6.93
C HIS A 449 -14.43 -24.60 5.46
N GLY A 450 -13.21 -24.90 5.00
CA GLY A 450 -12.74 -24.59 3.64
C GLY A 450 -12.31 -23.14 3.41
N PHE A 451 -12.40 -22.28 4.44
CA PHE A 451 -12.03 -20.86 4.36
C PHE A 451 -11.44 -20.34 5.68
N VAL A 452 -10.82 -19.17 5.61
CA VAL A 452 -10.47 -18.31 6.77
C VAL A 452 -11.10 -16.93 6.62
N MET A 453 -11.13 -16.15 7.71
CA MET A 453 -11.69 -14.80 7.74
C MET A 453 -10.72 -13.75 8.27
N SER A 454 -10.83 -12.52 7.77
CA SER A 454 -10.25 -11.34 8.42
C SER A 454 -11.03 -10.95 9.68
N VAL A 455 -10.49 -10.01 10.47
CA VAL A 455 -11.14 -9.48 11.69
C VAL A 455 -12.50 -8.81 11.42
N MET A 456 -12.75 -8.31 10.20
CA MET A 456 -14.04 -7.71 9.82
C MET A 456 -14.96 -8.68 9.06
N GLY A 457 -14.54 -9.95 8.89
CA GLY A 457 -15.38 -11.02 8.33
C GLY A 457 -15.22 -11.27 6.83
N ARG A 458 -14.22 -10.68 6.15
CA ARG A 458 -13.90 -11.00 4.75
C ARG A 458 -13.41 -12.44 4.67
N LYS A 459 -13.91 -13.21 3.70
CA LYS A 459 -13.56 -14.63 3.53
C LYS A 459 -12.48 -14.85 2.47
N ARG A 460 -11.64 -15.86 2.71
CA ARG A 460 -10.74 -16.45 1.73
C ARG A 460 -10.91 -17.96 1.69
N TRP A 461 -11.45 -18.45 0.58
CA TRP A 461 -11.57 -19.87 0.29
C TRP A 461 -10.22 -20.47 -0.10
N LEU A 462 -9.89 -21.63 0.45
CA LEU A 462 -8.63 -22.34 0.24
C LEU A 462 -8.90 -23.83 0.02
N PRO A 463 -9.39 -24.23 -1.17
CA PRO A 463 -9.78 -25.63 -1.44
C PRO A 463 -8.61 -26.61 -1.28
N ASN A 464 -7.37 -26.16 -1.49
CA ASN A 464 -6.17 -26.98 -1.36
C ASN A 464 -5.74 -27.24 0.09
N ILE A 465 -6.45 -26.73 1.11
CA ILE A 465 -6.08 -26.91 2.53
C ILE A 465 -6.08 -28.38 2.98
N SER A 466 -6.85 -29.23 2.30
CA SER A 466 -6.94 -30.66 2.54
C SER A 466 -6.38 -31.49 1.37
N SER A 467 -5.59 -30.87 0.49
CA SER A 467 -4.99 -31.56 -0.66
C SER A 467 -4.06 -32.71 -0.20
N PRO A 468 -4.07 -33.87 -0.88
CA PRO A 468 -3.09 -34.93 -0.62
C PRO A 468 -1.67 -34.49 -0.98
N ASP A 469 -1.50 -33.59 -1.95
CA ASP A 469 -0.21 -33.00 -2.31
C ASP A 469 0.29 -32.10 -1.17
N PHE A 470 1.39 -32.52 -0.55
CA PHE A 470 2.03 -31.80 0.54
C PHE A 470 2.40 -30.36 0.17
N ARG A 471 2.84 -30.09 -1.07
CA ARG A 471 3.23 -28.74 -1.52
C ARG A 471 2.02 -27.82 -1.61
N LEU A 472 0.94 -28.30 -2.23
CA LEU A 472 -0.31 -27.54 -2.35
C LEU A 472 -0.93 -27.30 -0.97
N ARG A 473 -0.96 -28.32 -0.11
CA ARG A 473 -1.47 -28.24 1.27
C ARG A 473 -0.66 -27.25 2.11
N SER A 474 0.67 -27.36 2.11
CA SER A 474 1.55 -26.45 2.85
C SER A 474 1.44 -25.01 2.34
N ASN A 475 1.26 -24.80 1.03
CA ASN A 475 0.99 -23.48 0.50
C ASN A 475 -0.35 -22.91 0.97
N ALA A 476 -1.42 -23.71 0.98
CA ALA A 476 -2.73 -23.30 1.49
C ALA A 476 -2.68 -22.95 2.98
N GLN A 477 -1.95 -23.72 3.80
CA GLN A 477 -1.76 -23.43 5.23
C GLN A 477 -1.08 -22.06 5.46
N ARG A 478 -0.04 -21.75 4.67
CA ARG A 478 0.63 -20.43 4.72
C ARG A 478 -0.32 -19.32 4.26
N GLN A 479 -1.05 -19.54 3.16
CA GLN A 479 -2.03 -18.58 2.66
C GLN A 479 -3.13 -18.27 3.68
N ALA A 480 -3.58 -19.27 4.45
CA ALA A 480 -4.59 -19.10 5.49
C ALA A 480 -4.14 -18.09 6.55
N CYS A 481 -2.95 -18.31 7.13
CA CYS A 481 -2.41 -17.45 8.19
C CYS A 481 -2.11 -16.04 7.65
N ASN A 482 -1.48 -15.96 6.47
CA ASN A 482 -1.13 -14.69 5.83
C ASN A 482 -2.38 -13.86 5.54
N PHE A 483 -3.45 -14.49 5.05
CA PHE A 483 -4.70 -13.81 4.77
C PHE A 483 -5.36 -13.24 6.03
N MET A 484 -5.35 -13.97 7.15
CA MET A 484 -5.94 -13.48 8.41
C MET A 484 -5.26 -12.19 8.89
N VAL A 485 -3.95 -12.04 8.70
CA VAL A 485 -3.22 -10.81 9.04
C VAL A 485 -3.39 -9.74 7.96
N GLN A 486 -3.03 -10.06 6.72
CA GLN A 486 -2.99 -9.10 5.61
C GLN A 486 -4.39 -8.59 5.22
N GLY A 487 -5.39 -9.47 5.25
CA GLY A 487 -6.78 -9.10 4.97
C GLY A 487 -7.36 -8.21 6.06
N SER A 488 -7.00 -8.46 7.31
CA SER A 488 -7.38 -7.60 8.43
C SER A 488 -6.72 -6.23 8.34
N ALA A 489 -5.45 -6.16 7.95
CA ALA A 489 -4.76 -4.89 7.70
C ALA A 489 -5.44 -4.11 6.56
N ALA A 490 -5.79 -4.80 5.47
CA ALA A 490 -6.51 -4.20 4.35
C ALA A 490 -7.88 -3.65 4.77
N ASP A 491 -8.63 -4.38 5.59
CA ASP A 491 -9.94 -3.94 6.09
C ASP A 491 -9.82 -2.70 6.99
N ILE A 492 -8.84 -2.67 7.91
CA ILE A 492 -8.56 -1.50 8.76
C ILE A 492 -8.16 -0.29 7.91
N CYS A 493 -7.27 -0.47 6.93
CA CYS A 493 -6.86 0.62 6.03
C CYS A 493 -8.02 1.15 5.19
N LYS A 494 -8.90 0.27 4.69
CA LYS A 494 -10.10 0.72 3.97
C LYS A 494 -11.04 1.48 4.90
N MET A 495 -11.20 1.03 6.15
CA MET A 495 -12.04 1.72 7.13
C MET A 495 -11.48 3.09 7.52
N SER A 496 -10.16 3.26 7.63
CA SER A 496 -9.56 4.59 7.86
C SER A 496 -9.81 5.53 6.70
N MET A 497 -9.63 5.06 5.46
CA MET A 497 -9.97 5.85 4.27
C MET A 497 -11.43 6.31 4.30
N ILE A 498 -12.36 5.41 4.61
CA ILE A 498 -13.80 5.72 4.66
C ILE A 498 -14.11 6.73 5.76
N ARG A 499 -13.60 6.54 6.98
CA ARG A 499 -13.85 7.45 8.11
C ARG A 499 -13.31 8.85 7.82
N ILE A 500 -12.05 8.94 7.40
CA ILE A 500 -11.42 10.24 7.11
C ILE A 500 -12.14 10.92 5.95
N PHE A 501 -12.46 10.20 4.87
CA PHE A 501 -13.19 10.79 3.75
C PHE A 501 -14.58 11.32 4.15
N THR A 502 -15.28 10.60 5.04
CA THR A 502 -16.56 11.03 5.62
C THR A 502 -16.39 12.31 6.44
N GLU A 503 -15.40 12.36 7.34
CA GLU A 503 -15.11 13.54 8.17
C GLU A 503 -14.72 14.77 7.34
N LEU A 504 -13.91 14.58 6.30
CA LEU A 504 -13.56 15.66 5.38
C LEU A 504 -14.78 16.15 4.60
N GLY A 505 -15.71 15.24 4.23
CA GLY A 505 -16.98 15.58 3.58
C GLY A 505 -17.86 16.53 4.40
N GLN A 506 -17.81 16.39 5.73
CA GLN A 506 -18.56 17.20 6.69
C GLN A 506 -17.88 18.54 7.03
N ARG A 507 -16.63 18.74 6.61
CA ARG A 507 -15.82 19.94 6.90
C ARG A 507 -15.39 20.63 5.60
N PRO A 508 -16.31 21.30 4.88
CA PRO A 508 -15.99 21.91 3.58
C PRO A 508 -14.94 23.03 3.66
N SER A 509 -14.72 23.61 4.84
CA SER A 509 -13.64 24.58 5.08
C SER A 509 -12.25 23.94 5.07
N LEU A 510 -12.12 22.64 5.35
CA LEU A 510 -10.86 21.91 5.35
C LEU A 510 -10.52 21.45 3.94
N ARG A 511 -9.59 22.16 3.30
CA ARG A 511 -9.15 21.90 1.92
C ARG A 511 -8.09 20.81 1.91
N ALA A 512 -8.53 19.58 2.17
CA ALA A 512 -7.72 18.37 2.10
C ALA A 512 -8.32 17.37 1.12
N LYS A 513 -7.46 16.55 0.50
CA LYS A 513 -7.85 15.44 -0.37
C LYS A 513 -7.00 14.22 -0.04
N LEU A 514 -7.63 13.05 0.05
CA LEU A 514 -6.91 11.78 0.01
C LEU A 514 -6.48 11.53 -1.45
N VAL A 515 -5.18 11.41 -1.70
CA VAL A 515 -4.62 11.35 -3.06
C VAL A 515 -4.06 9.97 -3.42
N ALA A 516 -3.54 9.21 -2.45
CA ALA A 516 -3.06 7.86 -2.68
C ALA A 516 -3.15 6.98 -1.43
N GLN A 517 -3.23 5.67 -1.65
CA GLN A 517 -3.12 4.64 -0.63
C GLN A 517 -1.97 3.68 -0.95
N LEU A 518 -1.00 3.60 -0.05
CA LEU A 518 0.27 2.91 -0.23
C LEU A 518 0.40 1.85 0.85
N HIS A 519 -0.19 0.67 0.62
CA HIS A 519 -0.18 -0.42 1.60
C HIS A 519 -0.91 -0.10 2.92
N ASP A 520 -0.23 0.49 3.88
CA ASP A 520 -0.69 0.93 5.20
C ASP A 520 -0.50 2.45 5.41
N GLU A 521 0.10 3.13 4.42
CA GLU A 521 0.27 4.57 4.33
C GLU A 521 -0.88 5.22 3.54
N LEU A 522 -1.45 6.30 4.09
CA LEU A 522 -2.39 7.19 3.43
C LEU A 522 -1.70 8.52 3.10
N LEU A 523 -1.76 8.94 1.84
CA LEU A 523 -1.19 10.20 1.38
C LEU A 523 -2.31 11.20 1.09
N PHE A 524 -2.21 12.37 1.69
CA PHE A 524 -3.12 13.49 1.52
C PHE A 524 -2.40 14.68 0.91
N GLU A 525 -3.14 15.52 0.18
CA GLU A 525 -2.72 16.88 -0.19
C GLU A 525 -3.64 17.87 0.52
N VAL A 526 -3.06 18.85 1.22
CA VAL A 526 -3.78 19.79 2.09
C VAL A 526 -3.22 21.19 1.99
N LYS A 527 -4.07 22.20 2.16
CA LYS A 527 -3.63 23.60 2.21
C LYS A 527 -2.67 23.82 3.39
N ASP A 528 -1.63 24.63 3.19
CA ASP A 528 -0.52 24.77 4.14
C ASP A 528 -0.95 25.21 5.55
N ASP A 529 -1.89 26.14 5.64
CA ASP A 529 -2.45 26.66 6.90
C ASP A 529 -3.36 25.65 7.63
N GLN A 530 -3.59 24.47 7.06
CA GLN A 530 -4.50 23.45 7.57
C GLN A 530 -3.82 22.10 7.86
N VAL A 531 -2.50 22.02 7.73
CA VAL A 531 -1.72 20.79 7.94
C VAL A 531 -1.92 20.23 9.35
N GLU A 532 -1.88 21.07 10.39
CA GLU A 532 -2.02 20.63 11.79
C GLU A 532 -3.43 20.11 12.08
N VAL A 533 -4.46 20.82 11.60
CA VAL A 533 -5.87 20.40 11.74
C VAL A 533 -6.10 19.06 11.06
N LEU A 534 -5.55 18.85 9.86
CA LEU A 534 -5.65 17.57 9.17
C LEU A 534 -4.87 16.48 9.89
N ARG A 535 -3.66 16.77 10.40
CA ARG A 535 -2.83 15.81 11.16
C ARG A 535 -3.63 15.22 12.31
N ASP A 536 -4.24 16.06 13.13
CA ASP A 536 -4.95 15.61 14.34
C ASP A 536 -6.21 14.82 13.97
N LEU A 537 -6.94 15.29 12.94
CA LEU A 537 -8.10 14.57 12.40
C LEU A 537 -7.72 13.18 11.89
N VAL A 538 -6.68 13.09 11.06
CA VAL A 538 -6.22 11.82 10.46
C VAL A 538 -5.71 10.87 11.54
N LYS A 539 -4.85 11.36 12.45
CA LYS A 539 -4.31 10.57 13.56
C LYS A 539 -5.45 10.00 14.40
N SER A 540 -6.32 10.86 14.93
CA SER A 540 -7.45 10.43 15.77
C SER A 540 -8.34 9.41 15.06
N ASN A 541 -8.68 9.64 13.79
CA ASN A 541 -9.52 8.71 13.04
C ASN A 541 -8.86 7.35 12.82
N MET A 542 -7.57 7.31 12.47
CA MET A 542 -6.83 6.07 12.27
C MET A 542 -6.62 5.30 13.58
N GLU A 543 -6.21 5.97 14.65
CA GLU A 543 -5.94 5.34 15.95
C GLU A 543 -7.24 4.83 16.60
N SER A 544 -8.36 5.55 16.42
CA SER A 544 -9.68 5.12 16.92
C SER A 544 -10.17 3.79 16.36
N LEU A 545 -9.62 3.30 15.25
CA LEU A 545 -9.96 1.99 14.67
C LEU A 545 -9.52 0.80 15.52
N GLN A 546 -8.75 1.05 16.58
CA GLN A 546 -8.53 0.06 17.64
C GLN A 546 -9.86 -0.50 18.17
N HIS A 547 -10.90 0.33 18.18
CA HIS A 547 -12.26 -0.03 18.58
C HIS A 547 -13.25 0.29 17.46
N LEU A 548 -13.90 -0.76 16.94
CA LEU A 548 -14.90 -0.67 15.88
C LEU A 548 -16.13 -1.50 16.28
N ASP A 549 -16.99 -0.91 17.12
CA ASP A 549 -18.23 -1.56 17.60
C ASP A 549 -19.11 -2.02 16.44
N SER A 550 -19.11 -1.25 15.34
CA SER A 550 -19.85 -1.60 14.14
C SER A 550 -19.43 -2.94 13.57
N PHE A 551 -18.24 -3.49 13.84
CA PHE A 551 -17.84 -4.87 13.48
C PHE A 551 -17.52 -5.74 14.70
N GLY A 552 -17.77 -5.26 15.93
CA GLY A 552 -17.39 -5.94 17.17
C GLY A 552 -15.87 -6.12 17.33
N LEU A 553 -15.09 -5.23 16.71
CA LEU A 553 -13.63 -5.32 16.73
C LEU A 553 -13.07 -4.50 17.90
N HIS A 554 -12.39 -5.18 18.82
CA HIS A 554 -11.63 -4.54 19.89
C HIS A 554 -10.21 -5.11 19.88
N LEU A 555 -9.27 -4.35 19.32
CA LEU A 555 -7.88 -4.77 19.26
C LEU A 555 -7.24 -4.74 20.65
N LYS A 556 -6.40 -5.74 20.92
CA LYS A 556 -5.68 -5.89 22.20
C LYS A 556 -4.43 -5.01 22.28
N VAL A 557 -4.11 -4.31 21.20
CA VAL A 557 -2.94 -3.44 21.04
C VAL A 557 -3.37 -2.14 20.40
N PRO A 558 -2.74 -1.00 20.76
CA PRO A 558 -3.03 0.28 20.13
C PRO A 558 -2.59 0.29 18.67
N LEU A 559 -3.33 0.98 17.82
CA LEU A 559 -2.93 1.24 16.43
C LEU A 559 -2.16 2.56 16.38
N LYS A 560 -0.83 2.53 16.50
CA LYS A 560 -0.01 3.75 16.44
C LYS A 560 0.11 4.26 15.00
N VAL A 561 0.00 5.58 14.82
CA VAL A 561 0.15 6.24 13.51
C VAL A 561 1.32 7.23 13.53
N SER A 562 2.19 7.11 12.53
CA SER A 562 3.26 8.08 12.26
C SER A 562 2.80 9.05 11.17
N ILE A 563 3.04 10.35 11.37
CA ILE A 563 2.66 11.39 10.41
C ILE A 563 3.89 12.19 10.00
N SER A 564 3.98 12.46 8.70
CA SER A 564 5.01 13.29 8.10
C SER A 564 4.40 14.25 7.07
N CYS A 565 5.00 15.41 6.86
CA CYS A 565 4.56 16.40 5.88
C CYS A 565 5.71 16.97 5.06
N GLY A 566 5.39 17.48 3.87
CA GLY A 566 6.36 18.16 3.02
C GLY A 566 5.81 18.58 1.66
N LYS A 567 6.57 19.40 0.93
CA LYS A 567 6.23 19.90 -0.41
C LYS A 567 6.44 18.87 -1.53
N SER A 568 7.13 17.78 -1.21
CA SER A 568 7.44 16.71 -2.14
C SER A 568 7.24 15.38 -1.42
N TRP A 569 6.64 14.40 -2.10
CA TRP A 569 6.42 13.08 -1.50
C TRP A 569 7.74 12.36 -1.16
N GLY A 570 8.83 12.69 -1.85
CA GLY A 570 10.16 12.17 -1.52
C GLY A 570 10.80 12.80 -0.29
N HIS A 571 10.38 14.00 0.10
CA HIS A 571 10.99 14.77 1.20
C HIS A 571 9.91 15.15 2.21
N LEU A 572 9.54 14.17 3.04
CA LEU A 572 8.60 14.35 4.13
C LEU A 572 9.35 14.37 5.46
N THR A 573 9.01 15.35 6.29
CA THR A 573 9.56 15.53 7.64
C THR A 573 8.52 15.12 8.67
N ALA A 574 8.95 14.47 9.75
CA ALA A 574 8.04 14.09 10.83
C ALA A 574 7.40 15.34 11.43
N VAL A 575 6.08 15.31 11.60
CA VAL A 575 5.36 16.41 12.26
C VAL A 575 5.36 16.10 13.76
N THR A 576 6.31 16.67 14.50
CA THR A 576 6.25 16.63 15.96
C THR A 576 5.11 17.52 16.45
N SER A 577 4.39 17.08 17.47
CA SER A 577 3.42 17.93 18.16
C SER A 577 4.18 19.10 18.79
N THR A 578 3.85 20.33 18.41
CA THR A 578 4.06 21.47 19.32
C THR A 578 3.25 21.17 20.58
N PRO A 579 3.87 21.14 21.77
CA PRO A 579 3.10 21.08 23.00
C PRO A 579 2.14 22.29 23.02
N PRO A 580 0.92 22.16 23.53
CA PRO A 580 0.06 23.32 23.73
C PRO A 580 0.86 24.36 24.54
N PRO A 581 0.75 25.67 24.21
CA PRO A 581 1.37 26.69 25.03
C PRO A 581 0.92 26.45 26.48
N PRO A 582 1.84 26.56 27.48
CA PRO A 582 1.44 26.40 28.87
C PRO A 582 0.27 27.33 29.12
N LEU A 583 -0.81 26.77 29.67
CA LEU A 583 -1.94 27.55 30.16
C LEU A 583 -1.34 28.64 31.04
N VAL A 584 -1.40 29.88 30.56
CA VAL A 584 -1.10 31.05 31.37
C VAL A 584 -2.12 30.96 32.51
N ALA A 585 -1.64 30.63 33.70
CA ALA A 585 -2.44 30.66 34.91
C ALA A 585 -3.07 32.06 34.95
N ALA A 586 -4.40 32.10 34.96
CA ALA A 586 -5.11 33.33 35.24
C ALA A 586 -4.63 33.80 36.62
N ASP A 587 -3.91 34.92 36.64
CA ASP A 587 -3.52 35.58 37.87
C ASP A 587 -4.81 35.95 38.64
N ASP A 588 -5.01 35.29 39.78
CA ASP A 588 -5.97 35.65 40.81
C ASP A 588 -5.58 37.01 41.40
N ALA A 589 -5.95 38.09 40.70
CA ALA A 589 -5.87 39.45 41.20
C ALA A 589 -7.29 40.04 41.39
N GLN A 590 -8.14 39.33 42.16
CA GLN A 590 -9.42 39.85 42.62
C GLN A 590 -9.73 39.48 44.08
N THR A 591 -8.77 39.61 44.99
CA THR A 591 -9.11 39.76 46.41
C THR A 591 -8.08 40.63 47.12
N GLN A 592 -8.31 41.94 47.15
CA GLN A 592 -7.89 42.93 48.17
C GLN A 592 -7.84 44.34 47.58
N ARG A 593 -9.01 44.96 47.35
CA ARG A 593 -9.14 46.44 47.36
C ARG A 593 -10.51 46.84 47.88
N SER A 594 -10.66 46.72 49.20
CA SER A 594 -11.68 47.43 49.97
C SER A 594 -11.12 47.78 51.34
N ARG A 595 -10.23 48.80 51.39
CA ARG A 595 -10.03 49.65 52.56
C ARG A 595 -9.08 50.82 52.24
N SER A 596 -9.38 51.94 52.89
CA SER A 596 -8.63 53.21 53.01
C SER A 596 -8.55 54.13 51.79
N THR A 597 -9.59 54.96 51.67
CA THR A 597 -9.50 56.41 51.48
C THR A 597 -8.42 57.07 52.34
N THR A 598 -7.57 57.93 51.75
CA THR A 598 -7.29 59.30 52.26
C THR A 598 -6.42 60.12 51.30
N THR A 599 -7.00 61.24 50.88
CA THR A 599 -6.45 62.60 50.71
C THR A 599 -4.94 62.83 50.52
N THR A 600 -4.68 63.53 49.42
CA THR A 600 -3.46 64.25 49.01
C THR A 600 -3.06 65.38 49.96
N THR A 601 -1.81 65.40 50.44
CA THR A 601 -1.03 66.65 50.65
C THR A 601 0.48 66.35 50.64
N THR A 602 1.13 66.80 49.56
CA THR A 602 2.47 67.41 49.34
C THR A 602 3.66 67.25 50.33
N PRO A 603 4.92 67.49 49.85
CA PRO A 603 6.09 66.64 50.09
C PRO A 603 7.16 67.28 50.99
N ARG A 604 8.23 66.51 51.32
CA ARG A 604 9.59 67.03 51.53
C ARG A 604 10.66 65.93 51.49
N SER A 605 11.67 66.16 50.65
CA SER A 605 13.13 65.84 50.74
C SER A 605 13.55 64.50 51.38
N CYS A 606 14.38 63.65 50.76
CA CYS A 606 15.62 63.89 50.04
C CYS A 606 15.90 62.76 49.05
#